data_AF-A0A933AA77-F1
#
_entry.id   AF-A0A933AA77-F1
#
_cell.length_a   1.000
_cell.length_b   1.000
_cell.length_c   1.000
_cell.angle_alpha   90.00
_cell.angle_beta   90.00
_cell.angle_gamma   90.00
#
_symmetry.space_group_name_H-M   'P 1'
#
loop_
_entity.id
_entity.type
_entity.pdbx_description
1 polymer ?
#
loop_
_entity_poly.entity_id
_entity_poly.type
_entity_poly.pdbx_seq_one_letter_code
_entity_poly.pdbx_strand_id
1 'polypeptide(L)'
;MAGIVFGPPEGAGRGAATNQDKPTQIVVVGGTDFAANANRGLNNPQLFLNAVNWLAEQEHLIDVPQKPGGLRRLILSPEAASWIQWSSPLLLPALVLALGALNWWRRR
;
A
#
# COMPACT_ATOMS: atom_id res chain seq x y z
N MET A 1 -56.19 4.39 7.74
CA MET A 1 -55.26 3.30 8.06
C MET A 1 -54.35 3.78 9.18
N ALA A 2 -54.31 3.02 10.28
CA ALA A 2 -53.97 3.49 11.61
C ALA A 2 -52.44 3.50 11.87
N GLY A 3 -51.92 4.66 12.27
CA GLY A 3 -50.60 4.77 12.90
C GLY A 3 -50.77 4.61 14.40
N ILE A 4 -50.38 3.45 14.94
CA ILE A 4 -50.42 3.21 16.38
C ILE A 4 -49.18 3.87 16.99
N VAL A 5 -49.43 4.92 17.75
CA VAL A 5 -48.52 5.56 18.68
C VAL A 5 -48.24 4.58 19.82
N PHE A 6 -46.98 4.20 20.02
CA PHE A 6 -46.52 3.56 21.24
C PHE A 6 -45.64 4.57 22.00
N GLY A 7 -46.22 5.16 23.04
CA GLY A 7 -45.46 5.83 24.10
C GLY A 7 -44.80 4.78 25.02
N PRO A 8 -43.79 5.17 25.81
CA PRO A 8 -43.04 4.24 26.64
C PRO A 8 -43.89 3.78 27.84
N PRO A 9 -43.83 2.49 28.26
CA PRO A 9 -44.39 2.08 29.54
C PRO A 9 -43.48 2.58 30.67
N GLU A 10 -44.01 3.50 31.48
CA GLU A 10 -43.36 3.98 32.70
C GLU A 10 -43.31 2.87 33.76
N GLY A 11 -42.09 2.56 34.22
CA GLY A 11 -41.81 1.56 35.24
C GLY A 11 -40.40 1.69 35.80
N ALA A 12 -40.18 2.79 36.53
CA ALA A 12 -39.18 3.01 37.59
C ALA A 12 -37.79 2.32 37.50
N GLY A 13 -36.78 3.14 37.17
CA GLY A 13 -35.55 3.20 37.98
C GLY A 13 -34.37 2.32 37.58
N ARG A 14 -33.60 2.76 36.60
CA ARG A 14 -32.12 2.85 36.70
C ARG A 14 -31.62 3.82 35.64
N GLY A 15 -30.93 4.85 36.09
CA GLY A 15 -30.44 5.92 35.26
C GLY A 15 -29.37 5.47 34.25
N ALA A 16 -29.14 6.40 33.33
CA ALA A 16 -27.91 6.61 32.58
C ALA A 16 -27.52 5.56 31.52
N ALA A 17 -27.43 6.10 30.30
CA ALA A 17 -26.67 5.64 29.15
C ALA A 17 -27.35 4.59 28.25
N THR A 18 -28.22 5.09 27.36
CA THR A 18 -28.17 4.61 25.98
C THR A 18 -26.83 5.08 25.39
N ASN A 19 -25.74 4.40 25.76
CA ASN A 19 -24.54 4.46 24.97
C ASN A 19 -24.94 3.86 23.63
N GLN A 20 -25.15 4.70 22.63
CA GLN A 20 -25.05 4.25 21.25
C GLN A 20 -23.65 3.66 21.16
N ASP A 21 -23.57 2.34 21.03
CA ASP A 21 -22.31 1.61 20.94
C ASP A 21 -21.57 2.10 19.70
N LYS A 22 -20.77 3.16 19.87
CA LYS A 22 -19.87 3.63 18.84
C LYS A 22 -18.87 2.50 18.62
N PRO A 23 -18.83 1.88 17.42
CA PRO A 23 -17.91 0.80 17.17
C PRO A 23 -16.48 1.33 17.34
N THR A 24 -15.70 0.67 18.19
CA THR A 24 -14.29 1.02 18.36
C THR A 24 -13.54 0.64 17.09
N GLN A 25 -12.95 1.61 16.42
CA GLN A 25 -12.14 1.41 15.23
C GLN A 25 -10.66 1.32 15.60
N ILE A 26 -9.96 0.32 15.08
CA ILE A 26 -8.54 0.09 15.36
C ILE A 26 -7.82 -0.18 14.04
N VAL A 27 -6.73 0.56 13.78
CA VAL A 27 -5.81 0.32 12.65
C VAL A 27 -4.46 -0.12 13.19
N VAL A 28 -3.94 -1.24 12.70
CA VAL A 28 -2.63 -1.79 13.08
C VAL A 28 -1.71 -1.80 11.87
N VAL A 29 -0.53 -1.19 11.98
CA VAL A 29 0.49 -1.14 10.91
C VAL A 29 1.80 -1.75 11.41
N GLY A 30 2.40 -2.63 10.60
CA GLY A 30 3.57 -3.43 10.97
C GLY A 30 4.94 -2.77 10.79
N GLY A 31 5.05 -1.45 10.71
CA GLY A 31 6.31 -0.74 10.49
C GLY A 31 6.21 0.76 10.82
N THR A 32 7.27 1.33 11.39
CA THR A 32 7.33 2.74 11.80
C THR A 32 7.70 3.69 10.66
N ASP A 33 8.33 3.16 9.61
CA ASP A 33 8.70 3.89 8.39
C ASP A 33 7.47 4.34 7.57
N PHE A 34 6.33 3.70 7.79
CA PHE A 34 5.05 4.04 7.18
C PHE A 34 4.65 5.51 7.40
N ALA A 35 4.89 6.07 8.59
CA ALA A 35 4.60 7.46 8.94
C ALA A 35 5.83 8.39 8.83
N ALA A 36 6.98 7.88 8.39
CA ALA A 36 8.22 8.64 8.36
C ALA A 36 8.27 9.66 7.21
N ASN A 37 8.67 10.91 7.51
CA ASN A 37 8.76 12.00 6.53
C ASN A 37 9.80 11.71 5.41
N ALA A 38 10.89 11.00 5.74
CA ALA A 38 11.98 10.69 4.82
C ALA A 38 11.56 9.74 3.67
N ASN A 39 10.54 8.91 3.89
CA ASN A 39 10.12 7.87 2.95
C ASN A 39 8.82 8.21 2.22
N ARG A 40 8.34 9.46 2.28
CA ARG A 40 7.07 9.87 1.64
C ARG A 40 6.98 9.57 0.13
N GLY A 41 8.12 9.49 -0.57
CA GLY A 41 8.18 9.16 -2.00
C GLY A 41 8.31 7.66 -2.32
N LEU A 42 8.67 6.82 -1.34
CA LEU A 42 8.82 5.36 -1.48
C LEU A 42 7.65 4.61 -0.85
N ASN A 43 7.02 5.19 0.18
CA ASN A 43 5.88 4.66 0.90
C ASN A 43 4.57 5.21 0.32
N ASN A 44 3.42 4.70 0.80
CA ASN A 44 2.10 5.13 0.35
C ASN A 44 1.49 6.13 1.36
N PRO A 45 1.86 7.43 1.33
CA PRO A 45 1.40 8.42 2.32
C PRO A 45 -0.12 8.57 2.32
N GLN A 46 -0.78 8.26 1.21
CA GLN A 46 -2.22 8.30 1.11
C GLN A 46 -2.91 7.28 2.01
N LEU A 47 -2.32 6.08 2.15
CA LEU A 47 -2.88 5.05 3.03
C LEU A 47 -2.88 5.52 4.49
N PHE A 48 -1.85 6.25 4.91
CA PHE A 48 -1.77 6.82 6.26
C PHE A 48 -2.86 7.87 6.49
N LEU A 49 -3.03 8.81 5.56
CA LEU A 49 -4.06 9.85 5.65
C LEU A 49 -5.47 9.25 5.68
N ASN A 50 -5.74 8.25 4.84
CA ASN A 50 -7.03 7.58 4.80
C ASN A 50 -7.33 6.82 6.10
N ALA A 51 -6.33 6.19 6.72
CA ALA A 51 -6.50 5.52 8.02
C ALA A 51 -6.84 6.50 9.16
N VAL A 52 -6.23 7.68 9.17
CA VAL A 52 -6.55 8.74 10.15
C VAL A 52 -7.97 9.27 9.92
N ASN A 53 -8.34 9.52 8.67
CA ASN A 53 -9.69 9.99 8.32
C ASN A 53 -10.77 8.98 8.74
N TRP A 54 -10.49 7.68 8.59
CA TRP A 54 -11.37 6.61 9.04
C TRP A 54 -11.56 6.65 10.58
N LEU A 55 -10.46 6.65 11.34
CA LEU A 55 -10.48 6.71 12.81
C LEU A 55 -11.14 7.97 13.37
N ALA A 56 -11.14 9.06 12.61
CA ALA A 56 -11.78 10.32 12.97
C ALA A 56 -13.30 10.36 12.68
N GLU A 57 -13.91 9.25 12.25
CA GLU A 57 -15.29 9.19 11.72
C GLU A 57 -15.51 10.14 10.51
N GLN A 58 -14.42 10.53 9.81
CA GLN A 58 -14.42 11.41 8.64
C GLN A 58 -14.36 10.62 7.33
N GLU A 59 -15.23 9.62 7.19
CA GLU A 59 -15.23 8.69 6.05
C GLU A 59 -15.46 9.38 4.69
N HIS A 60 -16.11 10.53 4.69
CA HIS A 60 -16.32 11.36 3.49
C HIS A 60 -15.01 12.00 2.95
N LEU A 61 -13.92 11.97 3.71
CA LEU A 61 -12.58 12.43 3.30
C LEU A 61 -11.67 11.28 2.85
N ILE A 62 -12.18 10.05 2.75
CA ILE A 62 -11.44 8.93 2.18
C ILE A 62 -11.50 9.07 0.66
N ASP A 63 -10.45 9.67 0.10
CA ASP A 63 -10.28 9.79 -1.34
C ASP A 63 -9.15 8.85 -1.82
N VAL A 64 -9.33 8.30 -3.02
CA VAL A 64 -8.28 7.57 -3.74
C VAL A 64 -7.78 8.52 -4.83
N PRO A 65 -6.79 9.39 -4.53
CA PRO A 65 -6.19 10.19 -5.57
C PRO A 65 -5.64 9.26 -6.65
N GLN A 66 -5.85 9.65 -7.91
CA GLN A 66 -5.19 9.02 -9.05
C GLN A 66 -3.70 8.94 -8.73
N LYS A 67 -3.16 7.72 -8.66
CA LYS A 67 -1.78 7.46 -8.24
C LYS A 67 -0.86 8.31 -9.12
N PRO A 68 -0.23 9.39 -8.61
CA PRO A 68 0.82 10.02 -9.39
C PRO A 68 1.88 8.93 -9.52
N GLY A 69 2.17 8.48 -10.74
CA GLY A 69 3.12 7.40 -10.99
C GLY A 69 4.46 7.72 -10.32
N GLY A 70 4.66 7.24 -9.10
CA GLY A 70 5.78 7.61 -8.26
C GLY A 70 6.98 6.78 -8.65
N LEU A 71 7.74 7.31 -9.60
CA LEU A 71 8.92 6.67 -10.18
C LEU A 71 9.87 6.16 -9.11
N ARG A 72 10.22 4.87 -9.19
CA ARG A 72 11.43 4.37 -8.54
C ARG A 72 12.62 5.00 -9.24
N ARG A 73 13.16 6.07 -8.65
CA ARG A 73 14.38 6.71 -9.15
C ARG A 73 15.57 5.83 -8.80
N LEU A 74 15.95 4.98 -9.73
CA LEU A 74 17.25 4.34 -9.74
C LEU A 74 18.30 5.43 -9.95
N ILE A 75 19.05 5.78 -8.89
CA ILE A 75 20.23 6.65 -9.00
C ILE A 75 21.37 5.77 -9.50
N LEU A 76 21.30 5.41 -10.78
CA LEU A 76 22.38 4.73 -11.49
C LEU A 76 23.24 5.81 -12.13
N SER A 77 24.57 5.63 -12.12
CA SER A 77 25.38 6.38 -13.06
C SER A 77 24.95 5.99 -14.48
N PRO A 78 24.94 6.92 -15.45
CA PRO A 78 24.48 6.63 -16.82
C PRO A 78 25.17 5.41 -17.44
N GLU A 79 26.41 5.20 -17.06
CA GLU A 79 27.24 4.08 -17.48
C GLU A 79 26.76 2.76 -16.85
N ALA A 80 26.47 2.75 -15.54
CA ALA A 80 25.97 1.57 -14.85
C ALA A 80 24.58 1.13 -15.37
N ALA A 81 23.70 2.09 -15.70
CA ALA A 81 22.41 1.81 -16.30
C ALA A 81 22.54 1.17 -17.70
N SER A 82 23.45 1.71 -18.53
CA SER A 82 23.71 1.20 -19.88
C SER A 82 24.25 -0.23 -19.84
N TRP A 83 25.16 -0.52 -18.91
CA TRP A 83 25.69 -1.87 -18.74
C TRP A 83 24.61 -2.89 -18.39
N ILE A 84 23.78 -2.59 -17.38
CA ILE A 84 22.71 -3.50 -16.94
C ILE A 84 21.71 -3.78 -18.06
N GLN A 85 21.36 -2.76 -18.84
CA GLN A 85 20.38 -2.87 -19.92
C GLN A 85 20.85 -3.80 -21.05
N TRP A 86 22.15 -3.79 -21.37
CA TRP A 86 22.71 -4.66 -22.41
C TRP A 86 23.11 -6.04 -21.88
N SER A 87 23.60 -6.12 -20.64
CA SER A 87 24.03 -7.39 -20.05
C SER A 87 22.84 -8.31 -19.77
N SER A 88 21.70 -7.78 -19.31
CA SER A 88 20.56 -8.61 -18.91
C SER A 88 20.06 -9.55 -20.02
N PRO A 89 19.85 -9.10 -21.28
CA PRO A 89 19.44 -9.99 -22.36
C PRO A 89 20.60 -10.70 -23.05
N LEU A 90 21.80 -10.11 -23.09
CA LEU A 90 22.90 -10.61 -23.93
C LEU A 90 23.77 -11.67 -23.23
N LEU A 91 23.86 -11.64 -21.91
CA LEU A 91 24.79 -12.49 -21.17
C LEU A 91 24.42 -13.97 -21.26
N LEU A 92 23.13 -14.31 -21.18
CA LEU A 92 22.67 -15.70 -21.28
C LEU A 92 22.89 -16.30 -22.69
N PRO A 93 22.47 -15.66 -23.80
CA PRO A 93 22.74 -16.17 -25.15
C PRO A 93 24.24 -16.26 -25.46
N ALA A 94 25.03 -15.25 -25.05
CA ALA A 94 26.47 -15.27 -25.26
C ALA A 94 27.14 -16.45 -24.54
N LEU A 95 26.70 -16.77 -23.32
CA LEU A 95 27.21 -17.93 -22.57
C LEU A 95 26.93 -19.24 -23.32
N VAL A 96 25.71 -19.41 -23.83
CA VAL A 96 25.33 -20.61 -24.60
C VAL A 96 26.20 -20.76 -25.85
N LEU A 97 26.39 -19.68 -26.61
CA LEU A 97 27.25 -19.68 -27.81
C LEU A 97 28.72 -19.98 -27.46
N ALA A 98 29.23 -19.39 -26.38
CA ALA A 98 30.60 -19.61 -25.93
C ALA A 98 30.84 -21.08 -25.55
N LEU A 99 29.90 -21.70 -24.82
CA LEU A 99 29.98 -23.12 -24.48
C LEU A 99 29.90 -24.01 -25.72
N GLY A 100 29.03 -23.66 -26.68
CA GLY A 100 28.92 -24.35 -27.97
C GLY A 100 30.22 -24.28 -28.78
N ALA A 101 30.80 -23.09 -28.92
CA ALA A 101 32.07 -22.88 -29.62
C ALA A 101 33.23 -23.62 -28.92
N LEU A 102 33.30 -23.57 -27.59
CA LEU A 102 34.31 -24.28 -26.82
C LEU A 102 34.23 -25.79 -27.05
N ASN A 103 33.03 -26.38 -27.03
CA ASN A 103 32.85 -27.80 -27.27
C ASN A 103 33.18 -28.18 -28.73
N TRP A 104 32.88 -27.32 -29.71
CA TRP A 104 33.27 -27.54 -31.10
C TRP A 104 34.79 -27.55 -31.27
N TRP A 105 35.49 -26.58 -30.68
CA TRP A 105 36.96 -26.53 -30.70
C TRP A 105 37.62 -27.71 -29.99
N ARG A 106 37.01 -28.25 -28.93
CA ARG A 106 37.53 -29.45 -28.24
C ARG A 106 37.34 -30.75 -29.03
N ARG A 107 36.39 -30.77 -29.98
CA ARG A 107 36.09 -31.95 -30.82
C ARG A 107 36.81 -31.94 -32.16
N ARG A 108 37.41 -30.81 -32.54
CA ARG A 108 38.28 -30.69 -33.70
C ARG A 108 39.72 -30.97 -33.28
#